data_AF-A0A147IS93-F1
#
_entry.id   AF-A0A147IS93-F1
#
_cell.length_a   1.000
_cell.length_b   1.000
_cell.length_c   1.000
_cell.angle_alpha   90.00
_cell.angle_beta   90.00
_cell.angle_gamma   90.00
#
_symmetry.space_group_name_H-M   'P 1'
#
loop_
_entity.id
_entity.type
_entity.pdbx_description
1 polymer ?
#
loop_
_entity_poly.entity_id
_entity_poly.type
_entity_poly.pdbx_seq_one_letter_code
_entity_poly.pdbx_strand_id
1 'polypeptide(L)'
;MSSYRPAPGRDRPPLPYISPSWPAYTLGSRGIFTTLPDLVRWSQALLRGGLIPLAALRESWSPFIMPSGDTAWHTHGWEYYRHDDVTIIGHGGEVRLVWRHFFRRADPDDSATVIYLDNGGRTTFDRHRLATLVADRVMPGAARKGEEQEEALYRGLVSGRWDQTVAAVAATIPADRLEATVNSVGYDAMNILDAGAALPVFRWNAQRFPRSANANDSLGEAYRAAGQLDRAKESYRRALMLDPANERIKATIDELDHPPRPR
;
A
#
# COMPACT_ATOMS: atom_id res chain seq x y z
N MET A 1 -16.06 -16.82 -18.19
CA MET A 1 -15.43 -15.95 -17.16
C MET A 1 -15.98 -14.54 -17.34
N SER A 2 -16.95 -14.12 -16.53
CA SER A 2 -17.45 -12.74 -16.55
C SER A 2 -16.53 -11.86 -15.72
N SER A 3 -15.60 -11.15 -16.36
CA SER A 3 -14.79 -10.10 -15.73
C SER A 3 -15.13 -8.74 -16.34
N TYR A 4 -16.15 -8.09 -15.79
CA TYR A 4 -16.27 -6.64 -15.63
C TYR A 4 -17.69 -6.36 -15.12
N ARG A 5 -17.85 -6.03 -13.85
CA ARG A 5 -18.93 -5.12 -13.48
C ARG A 5 -18.34 -3.72 -13.64
N PRO A 6 -18.83 -2.91 -14.60
CA PRO A 6 -18.40 -1.53 -14.69
C PRO A 6 -18.78 -0.81 -13.40
N ALA A 7 -17.89 0.04 -12.89
CA ALA A 7 -18.25 1.00 -11.85
C ALA A 7 -19.45 1.83 -12.34
N PRO A 8 -20.43 2.16 -11.48
CA PRO A 8 -21.53 3.04 -11.86
C PRO A 8 -20.96 4.38 -12.34
N GLY A 9 -21.21 4.75 -13.60
CA GLY A 9 -20.83 6.05 -14.16
C GLY A 9 -19.63 6.10 -15.11
N ARG A 10 -19.19 4.98 -15.70
CA ARG A 10 -18.22 5.01 -16.81
C ARG A 10 -18.94 4.82 -18.16
N ASP A 11 -19.52 5.90 -18.70
CA ASP A 11 -20.25 5.92 -19.98
C ASP A 11 -19.37 5.75 -21.23
N ARG A 12 -18.11 5.34 -21.06
CA ARG A 12 -17.17 5.12 -22.15
C ARG A 12 -16.17 4.00 -21.84
N PRO A 13 -15.69 3.26 -22.85
CA PRO A 13 -14.62 2.29 -22.67
C PRO A 13 -13.38 2.94 -22.03
N PRO A 14 -12.55 2.16 -21.30
CA PRO A 14 -11.30 2.67 -20.76
C PRO A 14 -10.45 3.25 -21.90
N LEU A 15 -9.80 4.38 -21.62
CA LEU A 15 -8.88 4.98 -22.59
C LEU A 15 -7.81 3.94 -22.94
N PRO A 16 -7.48 3.75 -24.22
CA PRO A 16 -6.37 2.89 -24.62
C PRO A 16 -5.11 3.35 -23.89
N TYR A 17 -4.37 2.41 -23.30
CA TYR A 17 -3.06 2.72 -22.78
C TYR A 17 -2.11 2.98 -23.96
N ILE A 18 -1.70 4.23 -24.11
CA ILE A 18 -0.68 4.60 -25.10
C ILE A 18 0.67 4.39 -24.43
N SER A 19 1.42 3.38 -24.88
CA SER A 19 2.79 3.18 -24.40
C SER A 19 3.62 4.39 -24.81
N PRO A 20 4.28 5.09 -23.87
CA PRO A 20 5.24 6.12 -24.22
C PRO A 20 6.38 5.52 -25.04
N SER A 21 6.96 6.31 -25.94
CA SER A 21 8.24 5.96 -26.57
C SER A 21 9.32 6.09 -25.51
N TRP A 22 9.89 4.96 -25.09
CA TRP A 22 10.94 4.95 -24.09
C TRP A 22 12.33 4.83 -24.74
N PRO A 23 13.37 5.46 -24.17
CA PRO A 23 14.73 5.25 -24.63
C PRO A 23 15.15 3.77 -24.54
N ALA A 24 15.97 3.29 -25.49
CA ALA A 24 16.38 1.88 -25.57
C ALA A 24 17.02 1.34 -24.28
N TYR A 25 17.73 2.19 -23.52
CA TYR A 25 18.34 1.80 -22.24
C TYR A 25 17.32 1.37 -21.18
N THR A 26 16.05 1.70 -21.35
CA THR A 26 15.00 1.35 -20.39
C THR A 26 14.47 -0.07 -20.57
N LEU A 27 14.70 -0.71 -21.72
CA LEU A 27 14.11 -2.01 -22.07
C LEU A 27 14.55 -3.15 -21.13
N GLY A 28 15.69 -3.02 -20.44
CA GLY A 28 16.11 -3.97 -19.42
C GLY A 28 15.31 -3.88 -18.10
N SER A 29 14.60 -2.77 -17.87
CA SER A 29 13.85 -2.48 -16.64
C SER A 29 12.34 -2.41 -16.81
N ARG A 30 11.85 -2.40 -18.06
CA ARG A 30 10.42 -2.28 -18.41
C ARG A 30 10.18 -2.67 -19.87
N GLY A 31 8.91 -2.66 -20.30
CA GLY A 31 8.54 -2.81 -21.72
C GLY A 31 7.95 -4.17 -22.08
N ILE A 32 7.88 -5.11 -21.13
CA ILE A 32 7.13 -6.35 -21.31
C ILE A 32 5.63 -6.05 -21.18
N PHE A 33 4.87 -6.40 -22.21
CA PHE A 33 3.42 -6.49 -22.17
C PHE A 33 3.03 -7.96 -22.09
N THR A 34 2.13 -8.30 -21.18
CA THR A 34 1.78 -9.69 -20.89
C THR A 34 0.32 -9.80 -20.48
N THR A 35 -0.21 -11.02 -20.46
CA THR A 35 -1.56 -11.32 -20.02
C THR A 35 -1.53 -12.13 -18.72
N LEU A 36 -2.65 -12.17 -18.00
CA LEU A 36 -2.75 -13.03 -16.81
C LEU A 36 -2.46 -14.52 -17.13
N PRO A 37 -3.01 -15.13 -18.19
CA PRO A 37 -2.63 -16.49 -18.59
C PRO A 37 -1.14 -16.69 -18.85
N ASP A 38 -0.47 -15.71 -19.47
CA ASP A 38 0.97 -15.77 -19.70
C ASP A 38 1.76 -15.73 -18.40
N LEU A 39 1.41 -14.82 -17.49
CA LEU A 39 2.05 -14.75 -16.18
C LEU A 39 1.81 -16.01 -15.35
N VAL A 40 0.63 -16.63 -15.43
CA VAL A 40 0.37 -17.92 -14.77
C VAL A 40 1.28 -19.01 -15.33
N ARG A 41 1.38 -19.14 -16.66
CA ARG A 41 2.28 -20.11 -17.30
C ARG A 41 3.74 -19.86 -16.94
N TRP A 42 4.18 -18.61 -17.01
CA TRP A 42 5.54 -18.20 -16.63
C TRP A 42 5.84 -18.53 -15.16
N SER A 43 4.92 -18.20 -14.25
CA SER A 43 5.07 -18.49 -12.82
C SER A 43 5.20 -19.99 -12.57
N GLN A 44 4.34 -20.79 -13.19
CA GLN A 44 4.40 -22.25 -13.08
C GLN A 44 5.69 -22.85 -13.65
N ALA A 45 6.18 -22.32 -14.78
CA ALA A 45 7.44 -22.77 -15.36
C ALA A 45 8.64 -22.37 -14.49
N LEU A 46 8.65 -21.15 -13.97
CA LEU A 46 9.69 -20.64 -13.07
C LEU A 46 9.76 -21.48 -11.79
N LEU A 47 8.62 -21.66 -11.11
CA LEU A 47 8.53 -22.33 -9.81
C LEU A 47 8.71 -23.86 -9.88
N ARG A 48 8.64 -24.46 -11.08
CA ARG A 48 9.02 -25.87 -11.32
C ARG A 48 10.45 -26.04 -11.84
N GLY A 49 11.20 -24.96 -11.95
CA GLY A 49 12.58 -24.98 -12.45
C GLY A 49 12.71 -25.20 -13.96
N GLY A 50 11.62 -25.01 -14.72
CA GLY A 50 11.59 -25.19 -16.17
C GLY A 50 12.23 -24.05 -16.96
N LEU A 51 12.47 -22.88 -16.32
CA LEU A 51 13.18 -21.75 -16.93
C LEU A 51 14.62 -21.64 -16.41
N ILE A 52 14.80 -21.79 -15.10
CA ILE A 52 16.08 -21.73 -14.39
C ILE A 52 16.05 -22.85 -13.34
N PRO A 53 17.13 -23.61 -13.12
CA PRO A 53 17.18 -24.62 -12.06
C PRO A 53 16.79 -24.03 -10.69
N LEU A 54 15.96 -24.74 -9.92
CA LEU A 54 15.40 -24.24 -8.66
C LEU A 54 16.47 -23.81 -7.65
N ALA A 55 17.62 -24.48 -7.63
CA ALA A 55 18.74 -24.11 -6.76
C ALA A 55 19.26 -22.70 -7.09
N ALA A 56 19.55 -22.43 -8.37
CA ALA A 56 20.00 -21.11 -8.83
C ALA A 56 18.92 -20.04 -8.65
N LEU A 57 17.64 -20.39 -8.86
CA LEU A 57 16.53 -19.47 -8.60
C LEU A 57 16.45 -19.06 -7.13
N ARG A 58 16.54 -20.02 -6.20
CA ARG A 58 16.54 -19.76 -4.75
C ARG A 58 17.77 -18.95 -4.30
N GLU A 59 18.92 -19.16 -4.93
CA GLU A 59 20.11 -18.34 -4.71
C GLU A 59 19.86 -16.89 -5.17
N SER A 60 19.25 -16.69 -6.34
CA SER A 60 18.90 -15.34 -6.84
C SER A 60 17.93 -14.58 -5.93
N TRP A 61 17.07 -15.31 -5.21
CA TRP A 61 16.14 -14.75 -4.23
C TRP A 61 16.78 -14.46 -2.87
N SER A 62 18.00 -14.95 -2.63
CA SER A 62 18.68 -14.69 -1.37
C SER A 62 19.10 -13.22 -1.31
N PRO A 63 18.71 -12.49 -0.26
CA PRO A 63 19.05 -11.09 -0.13
C PRO A 63 20.54 -10.91 0.23
N PHE A 64 21.13 -9.81 -0.24
CA PHE A 64 22.48 -9.44 0.17
C PHE A 64 22.50 -8.93 1.61
N ILE A 65 23.60 -9.15 2.32
CA ILE A 65 23.87 -8.49 3.60
C ILE A 65 24.51 -7.14 3.32
N MET A 66 23.88 -6.07 3.77
CA MET A 66 24.38 -4.70 3.62
C MET A 66 25.52 -4.43 4.61
N PRO A 67 26.38 -3.42 4.37
CA PRO A 67 27.43 -3.04 5.31
C PRO A 67 26.93 -2.68 6.73
N SER A 68 25.66 -2.28 6.87
CA SER A 68 25.02 -2.04 8.18
C SER A 68 24.73 -3.32 8.97
N GLY A 69 24.83 -4.50 8.34
CA GLY A 69 24.37 -5.78 8.88
C GLY A 69 22.92 -6.11 8.54
N ASP A 70 22.18 -5.15 7.97
CA ASP A 70 20.80 -5.38 7.56
C ASP A 70 20.72 -6.21 6.28
N THR A 71 19.58 -6.88 6.12
CA THR A 71 19.27 -7.64 4.91
C THR A 71 18.70 -6.71 3.84
N ALA A 72 19.24 -6.75 2.62
CA ALA A 72 18.71 -5.98 1.50
C ALA A 72 17.29 -6.44 1.16
N TRP A 73 16.38 -5.48 0.99
CA TRP A 73 15.00 -5.75 0.59
C TRP A 73 14.84 -6.03 -0.91
N HIS A 74 15.90 -5.90 -1.70
CA HIS A 74 15.90 -6.15 -3.14
C HIS A 74 17.20 -6.85 -3.59
N THR A 75 17.08 -7.88 -4.43
CA THR A 75 18.18 -8.72 -4.92
C THR A 75 17.88 -9.24 -6.33
N HIS A 76 18.81 -9.13 -7.28
CA HIS A 76 18.68 -9.67 -8.66
C HIS A 76 17.36 -9.37 -9.39
N GLY A 77 16.71 -8.23 -9.11
CA GLY A 77 15.41 -7.88 -9.71
C GLY A 77 14.19 -8.38 -8.94
N TRP A 78 14.39 -8.88 -7.71
CA TRP A 78 13.37 -9.36 -6.80
C TRP A 78 13.34 -8.53 -5.53
N GLU A 79 12.16 -8.09 -5.13
CA GLU A 79 11.88 -7.64 -3.78
C GLU A 79 11.81 -8.88 -2.87
N TYR A 80 12.49 -8.81 -1.73
CA TYR A 80 12.58 -9.85 -0.72
C TYR A 80 12.03 -9.35 0.61
N TYR A 81 11.07 -10.09 1.17
CA TYR A 81 10.57 -9.86 2.52
C TYR A 81 10.51 -11.18 3.27
N ARG A 82 10.70 -11.09 4.58
CA ARG A 82 10.57 -12.23 5.48
C ARG A 82 9.88 -11.80 6.76
N HIS A 83 8.94 -12.62 7.21
CA HIS A 83 8.32 -12.51 8.52
C HIS A 83 7.97 -13.92 8.99
N ASP A 84 8.22 -14.19 10.28
CA ASP A 84 8.08 -15.53 10.85
C ASP A 84 8.77 -16.60 9.98
N ASP A 85 8.03 -17.63 9.55
CA ASP A 85 8.50 -18.70 8.67
C ASP A 85 8.21 -18.46 7.17
N VAL A 86 7.53 -17.36 6.84
CA VAL A 86 7.12 -17.01 5.47
C VAL A 86 8.17 -16.16 4.78
N THR A 87 8.54 -16.59 3.57
CA THR A 87 9.34 -15.78 2.64
C THR A 87 8.44 -15.27 1.52
N ILE A 88 8.58 -14.00 1.19
CA ILE A 88 7.83 -13.32 0.12
C ILE A 88 8.83 -12.79 -0.90
N ILE A 89 8.69 -13.26 -2.13
CA ILE A 89 9.51 -12.83 -3.27
C ILE A 89 8.61 -12.21 -4.33
N GLY A 90 9.06 -11.17 -5.01
CA GLY A 90 8.40 -10.77 -6.24
C GLY A 90 8.81 -9.39 -6.72
N HIS A 91 7.96 -8.75 -7.52
CA HIS A 91 8.18 -7.37 -7.93
C HIS A 91 6.84 -6.63 -8.18
N GLY A 92 6.79 -5.34 -7.84
CA GLY A 92 5.72 -4.43 -8.26
C GLY A 92 6.07 -3.73 -9.59
N GLY A 93 5.13 -3.66 -10.54
CA GLY A 93 5.29 -2.93 -11.79
C GLY A 93 4.44 -1.67 -11.79
N GLU A 94 5.03 -0.54 -11.41
CA GLU A 94 4.31 0.72 -11.15
C GLU A 94 3.03 0.46 -10.32
N VAL A 95 1.94 1.19 -10.58
CA VAL A 95 0.62 0.98 -9.97
C VAL A 95 -0.22 -0.13 -10.62
N ARG A 96 0.36 -0.86 -11.59
CA ARG A 96 -0.41 -1.70 -12.51
C ARG A 96 -0.18 -3.19 -12.34
N LEU A 97 0.92 -3.59 -11.70
CA LEU A 97 1.28 -5.00 -11.56
C LEU A 97 1.81 -5.27 -10.16
N VAL A 98 1.38 -6.39 -9.59
CA VAL A 98 2.09 -7.03 -8.49
C VAL A 98 2.18 -8.51 -8.82
N TRP A 99 3.40 -9.03 -8.84
CA TRP A 99 3.63 -10.46 -8.79
C TRP A 99 4.33 -10.77 -7.47
N ARG A 100 3.76 -11.68 -6.69
CA ARG A 100 4.29 -12.12 -5.40
C ARG A 100 4.15 -13.62 -5.27
N HIS A 101 5.22 -14.26 -4.84
CA HIS A 101 5.25 -15.65 -4.44
C HIS A 101 5.60 -15.75 -2.95
N PHE A 102 4.78 -16.48 -2.22
CA PHE A 102 4.84 -16.70 -0.79
C PHE A 102 5.13 -18.18 -0.58
N PHE A 103 6.05 -18.53 0.31
CA PHE A 103 6.32 -19.93 0.66
C PHE A 103 6.85 -20.05 2.09
N ARG A 104 6.56 -21.18 2.76
CA ARG A 104 7.16 -21.49 4.06
C ARG A 104 8.57 -21.97 3.88
N ARG A 105 9.48 -21.50 4.73
CA ARG A 105 10.87 -22.00 4.71
C ARG A 105 10.98 -23.45 5.16
N ALA A 106 10.12 -23.87 6.09
CA ALA A 106 10.11 -25.23 6.62
C ALA A 106 9.51 -26.23 5.60
N ASP A 107 8.59 -25.76 4.76
CA ASP A 107 7.93 -26.54 3.71
C ASP A 107 7.66 -25.64 2.50
N PRO A 108 8.62 -25.50 1.55
CA PRO A 108 8.46 -24.61 0.41
C PRO A 108 7.32 -24.98 -0.56
N ASP A 109 6.74 -26.18 -0.44
CA ASP A 109 5.58 -26.58 -1.23
C ASP A 109 4.28 -25.97 -0.68
N ASP A 110 4.22 -25.66 0.63
CA ASP A 110 3.18 -24.78 1.19
C ASP A 110 3.45 -23.34 0.75
N SER A 111 2.79 -22.96 -0.33
CA SER A 111 3.06 -21.73 -1.07
C SER A 111 1.82 -21.17 -1.76
N ALA A 112 1.88 -19.87 -2.04
CA ALA A 112 0.88 -19.16 -2.82
C ALA A 112 1.55 -18.20 -3.80
N THR A 113 0.95 -18.02 -4.98
CA THR A 113 1.37 -16.97 -5.92
C THR A 113 0.20 -16.07 -6.20
N VAL A 114 0.37 -14.76 -5.96
CA VAL A 114 -0.63 -13.74 -6.25
C VAL A 114 -0.15 -12.87 -7.39
N ILE A 115 -1.01 -12.75 -8.39
CA ILE A 115 -0.79 -11.95 -9.60
C ILE A 115 -1.92 -10.93 -9.68
N TYR A 116 -1.56 -9.66 -9.54
CA TYR A 116 -2.45 -8.52 -9.70
C TYR A 116 -2.08 -7.77 -10.97
N LEU A 117 -3.07 -7.51 -11.82
CA LEU A 117 -2.95 -6.65 -13.00
C LEU A 117 -4.07 -5.62 -12.98
N ASP A 118 -3.73 -4.36 -13.23
CA ASP A 118 -4.65 -3.24 -13.28
C ASP A 118 -4.44 -2.42 -14.56
N ASN A 119 -5.54 -2.07 -15.23
CA ASN A 119 -5.57 -1.22 -16.40
C ASN A 119 -5.73 0.28 -16.05
N GLY A 120 -5.89 0.61 -14.77
CA GLY A 120 -5.96 1.94 -14.21
C GLY A 120 -7.27 2.17 -13.46
N GLY A 121 -7.18 2.35 -12.13
CA GLY A 121 -8.25 2.77 -11.24
C GLY A 121 -8.24 4.27 -10.92
N ARG A 122 -9.38 4.78 -10.40
CA ARG A 122 -9.49 6.16 -9.86
C ARG A 122 -8.84 6.31 -8.48
N THR A 123 -8.66 5.20 -7.78
CA THR A 123 -8.30 5.13 -6.36
C THR A 123 -6.95 4.43 -6.22
N THR A 124 -6.07 4.99 -5.40
CA THR A 124 -4.80 4.36 -5.02
C THR A 124 -4.99 3.60 -3.71
N PHE A 125 -4.65 2.31 -3.69
CA PHE A 125 -4.61 1.53 -2.45
C PHE A 125 -3.33 0.71 -2.42
N ASP A 126 -2.98 0.18 -1.25
CA ASP A 126 -1.83 -0.70 -1.13
C ASP A 126 -2.11 -2.07 -1.79
N ARG A 127 -1.73 -2.17 -3.06
CA ARG A 127 -1.80 -3.40 -3.86
C ARG A 127 -0.88 -4.52 -3.35
N HIS A 128 0.19 -4.18 -2.62
CA HIS A 128 1.05 -5.18 -2.02
C HIS A 128 0.37 -5.80 -0.81
N ARG A 129 -0.25 -4.98 0.05
CA ARG A 129 -1.10 -5.47 1.14
C ARG A 129 -2.28 -6.29 0.61
N LEU A 130 -2.94 -5.86 -0.47
CA LEU A 130 -3.97 -6.68 -1.11
C LEU A 130 -3.41 -8.06 -1.51
N ALA A 131 -2.25 -8.11 -2.17
CA ALA A 131 -1.65 -9.37 -2.59
C ALA A 131 -1.38 -10.28 -1.39
N THR A 132 -0.85 -9.72 -0.31
CA THR A 132 -0.59 -10.44 0.94
C THR A 132 -1.88 -10.96 1.61
N LEU A 133 -2.92 -10.13 1.73
CA LEU A 133 -4.22 -10.54 2.30
C LEU A 133 -4.94 -11.59 1.44
N VAL A 134 -4.75 -11.56 0.12
CA VAL A 134 -5.27 -12.59 -0.79
C VAL A 134 -4.50 -13.90 -0.62
N ALA A 135 -3.17 -13.85 -0.52
CA ALA A 135 -2.35 -15.03 -0.26
C ALA A 135 -2.76 -15.70 1.06
N ASP A 136 -3.03 -14.91 2.09
CA ASP A 136 -3.43 -15.39 3.41
C ASP A 136 -4.73 -16.22 3.40
N ARG A 137 -5.61 -16.01 2.41
CA ARG A 137 -6.83 -16.82 2.25
C ARG A 137 -6.57 -18.27 1.85
N VAL A 138 -5.42 -18.55 1.25
CA VAL A 138 -5.05 -19.89 0.76
C VAL A 138 -3.81 -20.45 1.45
N MET A 139 -3.00 -19.57 2.06
CA MET A 139 -1.80 -19.89 2.82
C MET A 139 -1.84 -19.09 4.14
N PRO A 140 -2.58 -19.56 5.17
CA PRO A 140 -2.77 -18.80 6.41
C PRO A 140 -1.46 -18.43 7.11
N GLY A 141 -1.33 -17.18 7.56
CA GLY A 141 -0.08 -16.62 8.09
C GLY A 141 0.82 -16.03 7.01
N ALA A 142 0.39 -16.00 5.74
CA ALA A 142 1.10 -15.24 4.71
C ALA A 142 1.04 -13.73 4.98
N ALA A 143 -0.06 -13.26 5.60
CA ALA A 143 -0.18 -11.87 6.00
C ALA A 143 0.63 -11.53 7.25
N ARG A 144 1.25 -10.33 7.23
CA ARG A 144 1.88 -9.80 8.43
C ARG A 144 0.79 -9.31 9.37
N LYS A 145 1.00 -9.47 10.67
CA LYS A 145 0.07 -8.99 11.71
C LYS A 145 -0.34 -7.52 11.54
N GLY A 146 0.58 -6.66 11.11
CA GLY A 146 0.26 -5.25 10.84
C GLY A 146 -0.76 -5.07 9.70
N GLU A 147 -0.64 -5.85 8.63
CA GLU A 147 -1.56 -5.82 7.50
C GLU A 147 -2.95 -6.33 7.88
N GLU A 148 -3.02 -7.36 8.73
CA GLU A 148 -4.27 -7.85 9.31
C GLU A 148 -4.95 -6.80 10.20
N GLN A 149 -4.16 -6.09 11.01
CA GLN A 149 -4.65 -5.02 11.89
C GLN A 149 -5.22 -3.84 11.09
N GLU A 150 -4.51 -3.41 10.03
CA GLU A 150 -4.99 -2.37 9.13
C GLU A 150 -6.29 -2.79 8.42
N GLU A 151 -6.34 -4.01 7.89
CA GLU A 151 -7.55 -4.56 7.26
C GLU A 151 -8.71 -4.67 8.25
N ALA A 152 -8.45 -5.09 9.49
CA ALA A 152 -9.45 -5.15 10.54
C ALA A 152 -10.03 -3.77 10.82
N LEU A 153 -9.18 -2.76 11.05
CA LEU A 153 -9.59 -1.37 11.27
C LEU A 153 -10.38 -0.81 10.09
N TYR A 154 -9.92 -1.04 8.85
CA TYR A 154 -10.62 -0.60 7.65
C TYR A 154 -12.01 -1.26 7.55
N ARG A 155 -12.12 -2.57 7.80
CA ARG A 155 -13.41 -3.28 7.88
C ARG A 155 -14.29 -2.74 9.00
N GLY A 156 -13.71 -2.42 10.16
CA GLY A 156 -14.39 -1.80 11.28
C GLY A 156 -15.01 -0.46 10.89
N LEU A 157 -14.25 0.39 10.19
CA LEU A 157 -14.72 1.67 9.67
C LEU A 157 -15.93 1.48 8.74
N VAL A 158 -15.79 0.69 7.67
CA VAL A 158 -16.85 0.54 6.64
C VAL A 158 -18.10 -0.16 7.15
N SER A 159 -17.99 -0.91 8.25
CA SER A 159 -19.11 -1.62 8.88
C SER A 159 -19.72 -0.89 10.08
N GLY A 160 -19.28 0.34 10.37
CA GLY A 160 -19.79 1.14 11.48
C GLY A 160 -19.38 0.63 12.87
N ARG A 161 -18.32 -0.18 12.96
CA ARG A 161 -17.78 -0.76 14.20
C ARG A 161 -16.41 -0.21 14.59
N TRP A 162 -16.09 1.01 14.15
CA TRP A 162 -14.77 1.64 14.37
C TRP A 162 -14.32 1.57 15.83
N ASP A 163 -15.14 2.04 16.77
CA ASP A 163 -14.76 2.13 18.19
C ASP A 163 -14.44 0.76 18.81
N GLN A 164 -15.25 -0.26 18.49
CA GLN A 164 -15.01 -1.63 18.96
C GLN A 164 -13.70 -2.18 18.37
N THR A 165 -13.51 -2.02 17.06
CA THR A 165 -12.35 -2.58 16.37
C THR A 165 -11.06 -1.88 16.78
N VAL A 166 -11.05 -0.55 16.90
CA VAL A 166 -9.85 0.20 17.29
C VAL A 166 -9.46 -0.10 18.74
N ALA A 167 -10.43 -0.31 19.64
CA ALA A 167 -10.14 -0.76 21.00
C ALA A 167 -9.49 -2.14 21.02
N ALA A 168 -10.00 -3.08 20.22
CA ALA A 168 -9.43 -4.43 20.11
C ALA A 168 -8.01 -4.41 19.54
N VAL A 169 -7.76 -3.63 18.48
CA VAL A 169 -6.41 -3.50 17.90
C VAL A 169 -5.46 -2.80 18.88
N ALA A 170 -5.89 -1.72 19.54
CA ALA A 170 -5.11 -0.97 20.51
C ALA A 170 -4.63 -1.83 21.70
N ALA A 171 -5.36 -2.88 22.07
CA ALA A 171 -4.95 -3.82 23.10
C ALA A 171 -3.79 -4.75 22.68
N THR A 172 -3.45 -4.80 21.38
CA THR A 172 -2.45 -5.73 20.82
C THR A 172 -1.14 -5.07 20.38
N ILE A 173 -1.11 -3.73 20.29
CA ILE A 173 0.04 -2.97 19.78
C ILE A 173 0.35 -1.75 20.66
N PRO A 174 1.62 -1.31 20.72
CA PRO A 174 2.00 -0.12 21.46
C PRO A 174 1.42 1.15 20.80
N ALA A 175 1.38 2.22 21.58
CA ALA A 175 0.71 3.47 21.24
C ALA A 175 1.26 4.14 19.95
N ASP A 176 2.57 4.13 19.77
CA ASP A 176 3.25 4.65 18.57
C ASP A 176 2.88 3.87 17.31
N ARG A 177 2.84 2.54 17.39
CA ARG A 177 2.38 1.69 16.29
C ARG A 177 0.89 1.88 16.01
N LEU A 178 0.07 2.02 17.05
CA LEU A 178 -1.36 2.30 16.90
C LEU A 178 -1.61 3.60 16.13
N GLU A 179 -0.88 4.68 16.48
CA GLU A 179 -0.98 5.96 15.76
C GLU A 179 -0.70 5.76 14.27
N ALA A 180 0.42 5.09 13.93
CA ALA A 180 0.82 4.85 12.55
C ALA A 180 -0.18 3.96 11.80
N THR A 181 -0.64 2.86 12.41
CA THR A 181 -1.63 1.94 11.82
C THR A 181 -2.95 2.66 11.54
N VAL A 182 -3.46 3.45 12.50
CA VAL A 182 -4.68 4.25 12.29
C VAL A 182 -4.47 5.28 11.19
N ASN A 183 -3.28 5.89 11.11
CA ASN A 183 -2.97 6.85 10.07
C ASN A 183 -3.00 6.20 8.67
N SER A 184 -2.37 5.04 8.50
CA SER A 184 -2.42 4.25 7.26
C SER A 184 -3.85 3.98 6.83
N VAL A 185 -4.70 3.51 7.75
CA VAL A 185 -6.12 3.23 7.49
C VAL A 185 -6.90 4.49 7.12
N GLY A 186 -6.54 5.65 7.70
CA GLY A 186 -7.10 6.94 7.31
C GLY A 186 -6.80 7.28 5.84
N TYR A 187 -5.56 7.07 5.39
CA TYR A 187 -5.19 7.28 3.99
C TYR A 187 -5.86 6.27 3.07
N ASP A 188 -5.99 5.01 3.48
CA ASP A 188 -6.74 4.01 2.73
C ASP A 188 -8.21 4.43 2.57
N ALA A 189 -8.85 4.88 3.65
CA ALA A 189 -10.22 5.37 3.60
C ALA A 189 -10.35 6.59 2.67
N MET A 190 -9.40 7.54 2.74
CA MET A 190 -9.42 8.74 1.91
C MET A 190 -9.25 8.41 0.42
N ASN A 191 -8.38 7.44 0.10
CA ASN A 191 -8.08 7.10 -1.28
C ASN A 191 -9.06 6.11 -1.91
N ILE A 192 -9.61 5.17 -1.13
CA ILE A 192 -10.54 4.13 -1.61
C ILE A 192 -11.99 4.61 -1.56
N LEU A 193 -12.35 5.35 -0.51
CA LEU A 193 -13.69 5.91 -0.32
C LEU A 193 -13.66 7.39 -0.73
N ASP A 194 -13.63 8.29 0.26
CA ASP A 194 -13.51 9.72 0.08
C ASP A 194 -12.98 10.38 1.37
N ALA A 195 -12.62 11.66 1.28
CA ALA A 195 -12.11 12.42 2.41
C ALA A 195 -13.11 12.52 3.58
N GLY A 196 -14.41 12.60 3.30
CA GLY A 196 -15.45 12.63 4.31
C GLY A 196 -15.51 11.34 5.13
N ALA A 197 -15.42 10.19 4.46
CA ALA A 197 -15.37 8.88 5.10
C ALA A 197 -14.10 8.66 5.94
N ALA A 198 -12.99 9.32 5.59
CA ALA A 198 -11.72 9.23 6.32
C ALA A 198 -11.64 10.15 7.55
N LEU A 199 -12.40 11.26 7.58
CA LEU A 199 -12.35 12.24 8.68
C LEU A 199 -12.56 11.64 10.08
N PRO A 200 -13.51 10.70 10.32
CA PRO A 200 -13.64 10.07 11.64
C PRO A 200 -12.35 9.40 12.12
N VAL A 201 -11.61 8.74 11.21
CA VAL A 201 -10.35 8.05 11.53
C VAL A 201 -9.26 9.04 11.91
N PHE A 202 -9.04 10.06 11.08
CA PHE A 202 -8.00 11.07 11.36
C PHE A 202 -8.33 11.90 12.60
N ARG A 203 -9.60 12.24 12.83
CA ARG A 203 -10.02 12.92 14.08
C ARG A 203 -9.74 12.06 15.30
N TRP A 204 -10.10 10.77 15.24
CA TRP A 204 -9.80 9.83 16.31
C TRP A 204 -8.29 9.79 16.58
N ASN A 205 -7.46 9.74 15.53
CA ASN A 205 -6.00 9.69 15.66
C ASN A 205 -5.45 10.96 16.34
N ALA A 206 -5.82 12.15 15.85
CA ALA A 206 -5.36 13.42 16.43
C ALA A 206 -5.86 13.63 17.87
N GLN A 207 -7.07 13.17 18.20
CA GLN A 207 -7.61 13.23 19.57
C GLN A 207 -6.87 12.27 20.50
N ARG A 208 -6.54 11.07 20.03
CA ARG A 208 -5.83 10.06 20.82
C ARG A 208 -4.36 10.40 21.03
N PHE A 209 -3.76 11.07 20.05
CA PHE A 209 -2.35 11.46 19.99
C PHE A 209 -2.17 12.97 19.80
N PRO A 210 -2.59 13.81 20.76
CA PRO A 210 -2.63 15.27 20.61
C PRO A 210 -1.25 15.94 20.54
N ARG A 211 -0.17 15.17 20.75
CA ARG A 211 1.23 15.60 20.65
C ARG A 211 1.92 15.09 19.39
N SER A 212 1.23 14.33 18.54
CA SER A 212 1.78 13.93 17.24
C SER A 212 1.57 15.04 16.22
N ALA A 213 2.67 15.60 15.71
CA ALA A 213 2.63 16.51 14.58
C ALA A 213 2.03 15.81 13.35
N ASN A 214 2.43 14.56 13.11
CA ASN A 214 1.95 13.72 12.01
C ASN A 214 0.43 13.49 12.06
N ALA A 215 -0.15 13.15 13.22
CA ALA A 215 -1.59 12.93 13.33
C ALA A 215 -2.41 14.20 13.06
N ASN A 216 -1.92 15.37 13.51
CA ASN A 216 -2.57 16.67 13.24
C ASN A 216 -2.39 17.10 11.79
N ASP A 217 -1.24 16.80 11.20
CA ASP A 217 -0.94 17.04 9.79
C ASP A 217 -1.87 16.24 8.87
N SER A 218 -1.94 14.92 9.07
CA SER A 218 -2.84 14.04 8.32
C SER A 218 -4.32 14.42 8.48
N LEU A 219 -4.74 14.90 9.66
CA LEU A 219 -6.07 15.47 9.85
C LEU A 219 -6.29 16.75 9.03
N GLY A 220 -5.27 17.61 8.95
CA GLY A 220 -5.28 18.80 8.09
C GLY A 220 -5.45 18.44 6.62
N GLU A 221 -4.73 17.42 6.14
CA GLU A 221 -4.85 16.91 4.77
C GLU A 221 -6.26 16.38 4.48
N ALA A 222 -6.84 15.62 5.40
CA ALA A 222 -8.20 15.11 5.27
C ALA A 222 -9.25 16.23 5.23
N TYR A 223 -9.11 17.25 6.10
CA TYR A 223 -10.00 18.42 6.06
C TYR A 223 -9.86 19.20 4.75
N ARG A 224 -8.62 19.41 4.28
CA ARG A 224 -8.35 20.09 3.00
C ARG A 224 -8.99 19.33 1.85
N ALA A 225 -8.82 18.00 1.79
CA ALA A 225 -9.42 17.14 0.78
C ALA A 225 -10.95 17.13 0.86
N ALA A 226 -11.53 17.31 2.05
CA ALA A 226 -12.98 17.45 2.25
C ALA A 226 -13.51 18.88 2.03
N GLY A 227 -12.66 19.83 1.58
CA GLY A 227 -13.02 21.24 1.36
C GLY A 227 -13.22 22.07 2.64
N GLN A 228 -12.88 21.53 3.81
CA GLN A 228 -13.03 22.20 5.12
C GLN A 228 -11.76 23.01 5.45
N LEU A 229 -11.51 24.07 4.68
CA LEU A 229 -10.22 24.78 4.70
C LEU A 229 -9.88 25.41 6.05
N ASP A 230 -10.85 25.97 6.78
CA ASP A 230 -10.58 26.57 8.10
C ASP A 230 -10.11 25.52 9.12
N ARG A 231 -10.74 24.34 9.12
CA ARG A 231 -10.36 23.21 9.98
C ARG A 231 -9.02 22.61 9.56
N ALA A 232 -8.74 22.61 8.26
CA ALA A 232 -7.43 22.21 7.76
C ALA A 232 -6.33 23.13 8.30
N LYS A 233 -6.51 24.45 8.21
CA LYS A 233 -5.58 25.45 8.75
C LYS A 233 -5.37 25.28 10.25
N GLU A 234 -6.43 25.07 11.02
CA GLU A 234 -6.32 24.83 12.47
C GLU A 234 -5.47 23.59 12.76
N SER A 235 -5.72 22.48 12.06
CA SER A 235 -4.99 21.22 12.24
C SER A 235 -3.51 21.37 11.83
N TYR A 236 -3.23 22.04 10.71
CA TYR A 236 -1.86 22.32 10.27
C TYR A 236 -1.13 23.25 11.24
N ARG A 237 -1.78 24.30 11.78
CA ARG A 237 -1.19 25.17 12.80
C ARG A 237 -0.83 24.38 14.05
N ARG A 238 -1.69 23.44 14.46
CA ARG A 238 -1.38 22.54 15.59
C ARG A 238 -0.19 21.64 15.30
N ALA A 239 -0.11 21.08 14.10
CA ALA A 239 1.04 20.27 13.66
C ALA A 239 2.34 21.10 13.64
N LEU A 240 2.30 22.33 13.12
CA LEU A 240 3.45 23.24 13.07
C LEU A 240 3.91 23.69 14.47
N MET A 241 2.99 23.85 15.43
CA MET A 241 3.37 24.11 16.83
C MET A 241 4.15 22.94 17.45
N LEU A 242 3.89 21.71 17.01
CA LEU A 242 4.55 20.50 17.50
C LEU A 242 5.87 20.22 16.76
N ASP A 243 5.95 20.61 15.48
CA ASP A 243 7.16 20.53 14.64
C ASP A 243 7.40 21.85 13.87
N PRO A 244 7.99 22.87 14.52
CA PRO A 244 8.19 24.19 13.92
C PRO A 244 9.18 24.21 12.74
N ALA A 245 9.97 23.15 12.54
CA ALA A 245 10.94 23.03 11.46
C ALA A 245 10.32 22.49 10.16
N ASN A 246 9.04 22.10 10.18
CA ASN A 246 8.38 21.47 9.04
C ASN A 246 8.05 22.46 7.92
N GLU A 247 8.96 22.61 6.95
CA GLU A 247 8.79 23.52 5.81
C GLU A 247 7.58 23.18 4.93
N ARG A 248 7.21 21.89 4.84
CA ARG A 248 6.02 21.46 4.07
C ARG A 248 4.73 21.99 4.70
N ILE A 249 4.60 21.92 6.02
CA ILE A 249 3.42 22.45 6.73
C ILE A 249 3.36 23.98 6.58
N LYS A 250 4.49 24.68 6.71
CA LYS A 250 4.56 26.14 6.51
C LYS A 250 4.07 26.53 5.12
N ALA A 251 4.59 25.89 4.08
CA ALA A 251 4.17 26.13 2.70
C ALA A 251 2.68 25.82 2.48
N THR A 252 2.17 24.76 3.10
CA THR A 252 0.75 24.39 3.00
C THR A 252 -0.16 25.44 3.65
N ILE A 253 0.20 25.98 4.82
CA ILE A 253 -0.58 27.04 5.47
C ILE A 253 -0.56 28.31 4.60
N ASP A 254 0.61 28.68 4.07
CA ASP A 254 0.74 29.85 3.19
C ASP A 254 -0.10 29.72 1.92
N GLU A 255 -0.10 28.55 1.27
CA GLU A 255 -0.98 28.26 0.13
C GLU A 255 -2.46 28.44 0.48
N LEU A 256 -2.88 28.00 1.67
CA LEU A 256 -4.27 28.11 2.11
C LEU A 256 -4.66 29.53 2.53
N ASP A 257 -3.72 30.33 3.04
CA ASP A 257 -3.92 31.74 3.39
C ASP A 257 -3.87 32.65 2.14
N HIS A 258 -3.08 32.27 1.13
CA HIS A 258 -2.86 32.99 -0.12
C HIS A 258 -3.07 32.09 -1.35
N PRO A 259 -4.32 31.64 -1.61
CA PRO A 259 -4.58 30.71 -2.71
C PRO A 259 -4.15 31.34 -4.05
N PRO A 260 -3.45 30.59 -4.92
CA PRO A 260 -3.04 31.10 -6.22
C PRO A 260 -4.27 31.50 -7.03
N ARG A 261 -4.17 32.63 -7.76
CA ARG A 261 -5.26 33.07 -8.65
C ARG A 261 -5.55 31.98 -9.69
N PRO A 262 -6.83 31.65 -9.95
CA PRO A 262 -7.18 30.68 -10.97
C PRO A 262 -6.61 31.13 -12.33
N ARG A 263 -6.01 30.20 -13.07
CA ARG A 263 -5.60 30.40 -14.47
C ARG A 263 -6.80 30.28 -15.40
#